data_AF-A0A9D1J4C5-F1
#
_entry.id   AF-A0A9D1J4C5-F1
#
_cell.length_a   1.000
_cell.length_b   1.000
_cell.length_c   1.000
_cell.angle_alpha   90.00
_cell.angle_beta   90.00
_cell.angle_gamma   90.00
#
_symmetry.space_group_name_H-M   'P 1'
#
loop_
_entity.id
_entity.type
_entity.pdbx_description
1 polymer ?
#
loop_
_entity_poly.entity_id
_entity_poly.type
_entity_poly.pdbx_seq_one_letter_code
_entity_poly.pdbx_strand_id
1 'polypeptide(L)'
;MMQKRIKKRIIIAIFSVLVLIAVLCGFLAFQSPERRISRFVTENQADLEQLAAECLEGGTVPDSYQDVRVDGVFSGDERIVQFFYNGFGLAPASKYYGFYYAESGEPATYQNTDYPLTETEDGWSWSAGGTDNGGLTRRITGNWFYYEAWF
;
A
#
# COMPACT_ATOMS: atom_id res chain seq x y z
N MET A 1 42.07 -26.43 -26.30
CA MET A 1 41.43 -26.97 -25.06
C MET A 1 41.16 -25.88 -24.00
N MET A 2 42.12 -24.97 -23.75
CA MET A 2 42.01 -23.90 -22.74
C MET A 2 40.88 -22.88 -22.99
N GLN A 3 40.71 -22.39 -24.22
CA GLN A 3 39.65 -21.44 -24.57
C GLN A 3 38.21 -21.95 -24.34
N LYS A 4 37.93 -23.24 -24.58
CA LYS A 4 36.62 -23.85 -24.30
C LYS A 4 36.29 -23.87 -22.80
N ARG A 5 37.31 -24.07 -21.94
CA ARG A 5 37.14 -24.05 -20.48
C ARG A 5 36.85 -22.64 -19.96
N ILE A 6 37.47 -21.62 -20.54
CA ILE A 6 37.21 -20.21 -20.20
C ILE A 6 35.77 -19.81 -20.59
N LYS A 7 35.34 -20.11 -21.82
CA LYS A 7 33.96 -19.83 -22.28
C LYS A 7 32.92 -20.54 -21.40
N LYS A 8 33.14 -21.79 -21.00
CA LYS A 8 32.24 -22.54 -20.10
C LYS A 8 32.15 -21.89 -18.72
N ARG A 9 33.27 -21.41 -18.14
CA ARG A 9 33.28 -20.70 -16.85
C ARG A 9 32.54 -19.36 -16.92
N ILE A 10 32.70 -18.61 -18.01
CA ILE A 10 31.97 -17.36 -18.24
C ILE A 10 30.46 -17.62 -18.32
N ILE A 11 30.04 -18.63 -19.09
CA ILE A 11 28.61 -18.99 -19.22
C ILE A 11 28.02 -19.39 -17.86
N ILE A 12 28.73 -20.19 -17.06
CA ILE A 12 28.29 -20.57 -15.72
C ILE A 12 28.16 -19.34 -14.82
N ALA A 13 29.15 -18.44 -14.83
CA ALA A 13 29.10 -17.22 -14.03
C ALA A 13 27.91 -16.32 -14.41
N ILE A 14 27.66 -16.13 -15.71
CA ILE A 14 26.51 -15.35 -16.20
C ILE A 14 25.20 -16.00 -15.74
N PHE A 15 25.06 -17.32 -15.88
CA PHE A 15 23.87 -18.04 -15.45
C PHE A 15 23.64 -17.92 -13.94
N SER A 16 24.70 -18.05 -13.13
CA SER A 16 24.61 -17.87 -11.67
C SER A 16 24.17 -16.46 -11.28
N VAL A 17 24.66 -15.43 -11.97
CA VAL A 17 24.24 -14.04 -11.74
C VAL A 17 22.76 -13.85 -12.12
N LEU A 18 22.31 -14.39 -13.25
CA LEU A 18 20.91 -14.30 -13.67
C LEU A 18 19.96 -15.00 -12.70
N VAL A 19 20.33 -16.17 -12.17
CA VAL A 19 19.56 -16.86 -11.13
C VAL A 19 19.49 -16.03 -9.85
N LEU A 20 20.61 -15.42 -9.43
CA LEU A 20 20.62 -14.56 -8.25
C LEU A 20 19.71 -13.34 -8.42
N ILE A 21 19.74 -12.70 -9.59
CA ILE A 21 18.84 -11.59 -9.93
C ILE A 21 17.38 -12.04 -9.91
N ALA A 22 17.06 -13.19 -10.49
CA ALA A 22 15.70 -13.73 -10.50
C ALA A 22 15.19 -14.03 -9.07
N VAL A 23 16.04 -14.58 -8.20
CA VAL A 23 15.71 -14.81 -6.78
C VAL A 23 15.51 -13.50 -6.04
N LEU A 24 16.36 -12.50 -6.25
CA LEU A 24 16.23 -11.16 -5.67
C LEU A 24 14.93 -10.47 -6.14
N CYS A 25 14.65 -10.47 -7.44
CA CYS A 25 13.42 -9.92 -8.00
C CYS A 25 12.18 -10.65 -7.46
N GLY A 26 12.23 -11.98 -7.36
CA GLY A 26 11.16 -12.78 -6.77
C GLY A 26 10.93 -12.45 -5.30
N PHE A 27 11.99 -12.29 -4.51
CA PHE A 27 11.91 -11.90 -3.10
C PHE A 27 11.34 -10.49 -2.92
N LEU A 28 11.76 -9.53 -3.75
CA LEU A 28 11.22 -8.16 -3.74
C LEU A 28 9.75 -8.12 -4.13
N ALA A 29 9.36 -8.86 -5.17
CA ALA A 29 7.96 -8.99 -5.59
C ALA A 29 7.09 -9.68 -4.51
N PHE A 30 7.66 -10.59 -3.73
CA PHE A 30 6.98 -11.25 -2.62
C PHE A 30 6.65 -10.29 -1.47
N GLN A 31 7.35 -9.15 -1.39
CA GLN A 31 7.24 -8.12 -0.34
C GLN A 31 6.48 -6.86 -0.79
N SER A 32 5.47 -6.99 -1.68
CA SER A 32 4.69 -5.84 -2.11
C SER A 32 4.15 -5.02 -0.92
N PRO A 33 4.06 -3.68 -1.03
CA PRO A 33 3.53 -2.83 0.04
C PRO A 33 2.19 -3.34 0.57
N GLU A 34 1.28 -3.72 -0.32
CA GLU A 34 -0.01 -4.33 0.02
C GLU A 34 0.14 -5.53 0.97
N ARG A 35 0.98 -6.52 0.65
CA ARG A 35 1.13 -7.71 1.52
C ARG A 35 1.69 -7.36 2.89
N ARG A 36 2.63 -6.41 2.96
CA ARG A 36 3.23 -5.95 4.22
C ARG A 36 2.20 -5.21 5.06
N ILE A 37 1.41 -4.34 4.44
CA ILE A 37 0.32 -3.59 5.08
C ILE A 37 -0.77 -4.54 5.54
N SER A 38 -1.26 -5.45 4.70
CA SER A 38 -2.27 -6.44 5.07
C SER A 38 -1.82 -7.32 6.24
N ARG A 39 -0.55 -7.72 6.27
CA ARG A 39 0.01 -8.44 7.42
C ARG A 39 0.03 -7.56 8.66
N PHE A 40 0.54 -6.34 8.57
CA PHE A 40 0.62 -5.40 9.68
C PHE A 40 -0.76 -5.13 10.30
N VAL A 41 -1.78 -4.88 9.46
CA VAL A 41 -3.15 -4.66 9.89
C VAL A 41 -3.70 -5.88 10.61
N THR A 42 -3.57 -7.09 10.03
CA THR A 42 -4.07 -8.32 10.65
C THR A 42 -3.34 -8.66 11.95
N GLU A 43 -2.03 -8.43 12.05
CA GLU A 43 -1.24 -8.69 13.26
C GLU A 43 -1.55 -7.71 14.40
N ASN A 44 -2.01 -6.49 14.08
CA ASN A 44 -2.27 -5.41 15.04
C ASN A 44 -3.75 -5.02 15.10
N GLN A 45 -4.65 -5.89 14.62
CA GLN A 45 -6.03 -5.51 14.31
C GLN A 45 -6.77 -4.92 15.52
N ALA A 46 -6.67 -5.55 16.69
CA ALA A 46 -7.37 -5.10 17.89
C ALA A 46 -6.92 -3.69 18.34
N ASP A 47 -5.60 -3.44 18.38
CA ASP A 47 -5.05 -2.15 18.80
C ASP A 47 -5.38 -1.05 17.78
N LEU A 48 -5.33 -1.38 16.49
CA LEU A 48 -5.70 -0.46 15.42
C LEU A 48 -7.20 -0.14 15.43
N GLU A 49 -8.07 -1.12 15.74
CA GLU A 49 -9.52 -0.91 15.87
C GLU A 49 -9.85 -0.02 17.05
N GLN A 50 -9.17 -0.22 18.19
CA GLN A 50 -9.31 0.66 19.35
C GLN A 50 -8.89 2.10 18.99
N LEU A 51 -7.72 2.26 18.36
CA LEU A 51 -7.23 3.58 17.94
C LEU A 51 -8.20 4.26 16.96
N ALA A 52 -8.72 3.51 15.99
CA ALA A 52 -9.69 4.03 15.03
C ALA A 52 -10.98 4.49 15.72
N ALA A 53 -11.51 3.70 16.67
CA ALA A 53 -12.67 4.07 17.46
C ALA A 53 -12.43 5.36 18.27
N GLU A 54 -11.29 5.45 18.98
CA GLU A 54 -10.92 6.65 19.74
C GLU A 54 -10.81 7.89 18.85
N CYS A 55 -10.25 7.75 17.64
CA CYS A 55 -10.19 8.84 16.66
C CYS A 55 -11.59 9.26 16.18
N LEU A 56 -12.48 8.31 15.90
CA LEU A 56 -13.84 8.56 15.42
C LEU A 56 -14.76 9.18 16.49
N GLU A 57 -14.49 8.92 17.77
CA GLU A 57 -15.17 9.53 18.91
C GLU A 57 -14.71 10.97 19.20
N GLY A 58 -13.74 11.49 18.44
CA GLY A 58 -13.20 12.84 18.62
C GLY A 58 -12.06 12.90 19.65
N GLY A 59 -11.44 11.76 19.95
CA GLY A 59 -10.20 11.69 20.72
C GLY A 59 -9.03 12.37 20.01
N THR A 60 -7.89 12.43 20.71
CA THR A 60 -6.65 12.97 20.12
C THR A 60 -6.11 11.98 19.11
N VAL A 61 -5.93 12.42 17.86
CA VAL A 61 -5.26 11.63 16.82
C VAL A 61 -3.76 11.60 17.13
N PRO A 62 -3.16 10.43 17.39
CA PRO A 62 -1.71 10.34 17.61
C PRO A 62 -0.95 10.57 16.30
N ASP A 63 0.30 11.05 16.36
CA ASP A 63 1.11 11.24 15.15
C ASP A 63 1.43 9.91 14.45
N SER A 64 1.59 8.83 15.21
CA SER A 64 1.89 7.49 14.68
C SER A 64 1.37 6.36 15.58
N TYR A 65 1.19 5.19 14.96
CA TYR A 65 1.09 3.90 15.65
C TYR A 65 2.30 3.06 15.22
N GLN A 66 3.20 2.79 16.17
CA GLN A 66 4.54 2.24 15.87
C GLN A 66 5.24 3.12 14.82
N ASP A 67 5.75 2.52 13.73
CA ASP A 67 6.43 3.21 12.64
C ASP A 67 5.48 3.71 11.53
N VAL A 68 4.16 3.59 11.72
CA VAL A 68 3.15 4.01 10.73
C VAL A 68 2.53 5.34 11.16
N ARG A 69 2.58 6.34 10.28
CA ARG A 69 2.00 7.66 10.56
C ARG A 69 0.47 7.57 10.50
N VAL A 70 -0.23 8.18 11.45
CA VAL A 70 -1.68 8.37 11.36
C VAL A 70 -1.92 9.70 10.66
N ASP A 71 -2.48 9.68 9.45
CA ASP A 71 -2.78 10.91 8.70
C ASP A 71 -3.99 11.64 9.29
N GLY A 72 -4.90 10.89 9.94
CA GLY A 72 -6.02 11.43 10.71
C GLY A 72 -7.39 10.93 10.24
N VAL A 73 -8.43 11.62 10.71
CA VAL A 73 -9.83 11.33 10.38
C VAL A 73 -10.25 12.18 9.19
N PHE A 74 -10.67 11.54 8.11
CA PHE A 74 -11.17 12.21 6.91
C PHE A 74 -12.68 12.07 6.83
N SER A 75 -13.35 13.22 6.83
CA SER A 75 -14.79 13.31 6.60
C SER A 75 -15.07 13.27 5.09
N GLY A 76 -16.19 12.69 4.72
CA GLY A 76 -16.69 12.53 3.35
C GLY A 76 -18.08 11.93 3.44
N ASP A 77 -18.50 11.15 2.44
CA ASP A 77 -19.77 10.41 2.52
C ASP A 77 -19.79 9.44 3.72
N GLU A 78 -18.64 8.84 4.04
CA GLU A 78 -18.44 7.94 5.18
C GLU A 78 -17.13 8.27 5.89
N ARG A 79 -17.05 8.27 7.22
CA ARG A 79 -15.79 8.65 7.91
C ARG A 79 -14.74 7.54 7.82
N ILE A 80 -13.49 7.94 7.58
CA ILE A 80 -12.35 7.02 7.61
C ILE A 80 -11.24 7.51 8.54
N VAL A 81 -10.49 6.58 9.12
CA VAL A 81 -9.22 6.85 9.82
C VAL A 81 -8.09 6.34 8.95
N GLN A 82 -7.23 7.23 8.45
CA GLN A 82 -6.20 6.90 7.47
C GLN A 82 -4.80 6.83 8.08
N PHE A 83 -4.02 5.86 7.61
CA PHE A 83 -2.66 5.58 8.03
C PHE A 83 -1.72 5.58 6.82
N PHE A 84 -0.67 6.38 6.89
CA PHE A 84 0.39 6.40 5.89
C PHE A 84 1.50 5.41 6.27
N TYR A 85 1.72 4.41 5.43
CA TYR A 85 2.72 3.37 5.66
C TYR A 85 4.05 3.70 4.99
N ASN A 86 4.04 4.08 3.72
CA ASN A 86 5.23 4.48 2.98
C ASN A 86 4.88 5.24 1.69
N GLY A 87 5.87 5.88 1.09
CA GLY A 87 5.74 6.51 -0.22
C GLY A 87 7.09 6.65 -0.91
N PHE A 88 7.06 6.84 -2.22
CA PHE A 88 8.25 7.19 -3.00
C PHE A 88 7.91 8.24 -4.06
N GLY A 89 8.93 8.94 -4.53
CA GLY A 89 8.80 10.01 -5.53
C GLY A 89 8.89 11.40 -4.92
N LEU A 90 8.90 12.40 -5.80
CA LEU A 90 8.92 13.82 -5.44
C LEU A 90 7.64 14.42 -5.99
N ALA A 91 6.85 15.08 -5.14
CA ALA A 91 5.64 15.77 -5.59
C ALA A 91 5.96 16.70 -6.79
N PRO A 92 5.15 16.70 -7.86
CA PRO A 92 3.88 15.98 -7.99
C PRO A 92 4.03 14.46 -8.16
N ALA A 93 5.02 13.99 -8.95
CA ALA A 93 5.28 12.58 -9.27
C ALA A 93 5.62 11.68 -8.06
N SER A 94 4.60 11.31 -7.31
CA SER A 94 4.71 10.59 -6.04
C SER A 94 3.67 9.48 -5.97
N LYS A 95 4.03 8.40 -5.27
CA LYS A 95 3.14 7.29 -5.00
C LYS A 95 3.13 6.96 -3.52
N TYR A 96 1.95 6.93 -2.93
CA TYR A 96 1.72 6.66 -1.52
C TYR A 96 1.00 5.35 -1.31
N TYR A 97 1.36 4.70 -0.21
CA TYR A 97 0.85 3.41 0.22
C TYR A 97 0.44 3.51 1.67
N GLY A 98 -0.72 2.95 1.99
CA GLY A 98 -1.20 2.91 3.35
C GLY A 98 -2.44 2.08 3.49
N PHE A 99 -3.16 2.34 4.57
CA PHE A 99 -4.42 1.68 4.86
C PHE A 99 -5.35 2.63 5.59
N TYR A 100 -6.62 2.28 5.65
CA TYR A 100 -7.61 3.02 6.43
C TYR A 100 -8.65 2.08 7.03
N TYR A 101 -9.21 2.52 8.15
CA TYR A 101 -10.44 1.98 8.72
C TYR A 101 -11.63 2.79 8.21
N ALA A 102 -12.64 2.13 7.66
CA ALA A 102 -13.90 2.77 7.27
C ALA A 102 -14.99 2.48 8.30
N GLU A 103 -15.60 3.52 8.87
CA GLU A 103 -16.66 3.36 9.88
C GLU A 103 -17.86 2.55 9.34
N SER A 104 -18.28 2.83 8.11
CA SER A 104 -19.37 2.12 7.44
C SER A 104 -19.01 0.73 6.92
N GLY A 105 -17.72 0.43 6.81
CA GLY A 105 -17.22 -0.77 6.13
C GLY A 105 -17.23 -0.67 4.60
N GLU A 106 -17.55 0.48 4.01
CA GLU A 106 -17.50 0.74 2.57
C GLU A 106 -16.13 1.30 2.12
N PRO A 107 -15.71 1.07 0.86
CA PRO A 107 -14.45 1.59 0.35
C PRO A 107 -14.50 3.12 0.16
N ALA A 108 -13.34 3.77 0.29
CA ALA A 108 -13.15 5.20 0.12
C ALA A 108 -11.90 5.46 -0.74
N THR A 109 -11.85 6.65 -1.33
CA THR A 109 -10.64 7.14 -2.01
C THR A 109 -9.59 7.61 -0.99
N TYR A 110 -8.37 7.88 -1.45
CA TYR A 110 -7.34 8.47 -0.59
C TYR A 110 -7.82 9.80 -0.01
N GLN A 111 -7.67 9.98 1.30
CA GLN A 111 -8.18 11.14 2.05
C GLN A 111 -9.69 11.36 1.90
N ASN A 112 -10.43 10.34 1.47
CA ASN A 112 -11.88 10.37 1.34
C ASN A 112 -12.42 11.48 0.42
N THR A 113 -11.71 11.74 -0.69
CA THR A 113 -12.18 12.63 -1.76
C THR A 113 -13.47 12.13 -2.42
N ASP A 114 -14.18 13.03 -3.07
CA ASP A 114 -15.45 12.79 -3.78
C ASP A 114 -15.29 12.16 -5.17
N TYR A 115 -14.09 11.72 -5.53
CA TYR A 115 -13.90 11.01 -6.80
C TYR A 115 -14.64 9.66 -6.79
N PRO A 116 -15.37 9.33 -7.85
CA PRO A 116 -16.13 8.09 -7.90
C PRO A 116 -15.20 6.87 -7.93
N LEU A 117 -15.54 5.87 -7.13
CA LEU A 117 -14.90 4.56 -7.18
C LEU A 117 -15.50 3.72 -8.31
N THR A 118 -14.64 3.07 -9.08
CA THR A 118 -15.01 2.09 -10.10
C THR A 118 -14.56 0.71 -9.65
N GLU A 119 -15.46 -0.27 -9.63
CA GLU A 119 -15.12 -1.66 -9.31
C GLU A 119 -14.11 -2.24 -10.31
N THR A 120 -13.20 -3.05 -9.79
CA THR A 120 -12.17 -3.80 -10.50
C THR A 120 -12.20 -5.26 -10.02
N GLU A 121 -11.38 -6.13 -10.61
CA GLU A 121 -11.32 -7.55 -10.21
C GLU A 121 -11.03 -7.75 -8.71
N ASP A 122 -10.15 -6.92 -8.13
CA ASP A 122 -9.62 -7.10 -6.76
C ASP A 122 -9.94 -5.94 -5.80
N GLY A 123 -10.86 -5.03 -6.17
CA GLY A 123 -11.19 -3.85 -5.36
C GLY A 123 -11.74 -2.71 -6.21
N TRP A 124 -11.32 -1.49 -5.92
CA TRP A 124 -11.81 -0.29 -6.61
C TRP A 124 -10.66 0.62 -7.06
N SER A 125 -10.89 1.37 -8.13
CA SER A 125 -10.01 2.43 -8.60
C SER A 125 -10.72 3.78 -8.63
N TRP A 126 -9.95 4.86 -8.55
CA TRP A 126 -10.44 6.22 -8.75
C TRP A 126 -9.41 7.02 -9.55
N SER A 127 -9.88 8.07 -10.24
CA SER A 127 -9.03 8.98 -11.01
C SER A 127 -9.56 10.41 -10.89
N ALA A 128 -8.64 11.37 -10.73
CA ALA A 128 -8.99 12.78 -10.78
C ALA A 128 -9.12 13.21 -12.24
N GLY A 129 -10.37 13.48 -12.66
CA GLY A 129 -10.71 13.79 -14.04
C GLY A 129 -9.82 14.89 -14.64
N GLY A 130 -9.29 14.64 -15.84
CA GLY A 130 -8.42 15.59 -16.54
C GLY A 130 -6.96 15.58 -16.10
N THR A 131 -6.57 14.65 -15.23
CA THR A 131 -5.17 14.45 -14.79
C THR A 131 -4.80 12.96 -14.88
N ASP A 132 -3.53 12.64 -14.62
CA ASP A 132 -3.07 11.27 -14.39
C ASP A 132 -3.14 10.84 -12.93
N ASN A 133 -3.59 11.70 -12.00
CA ASN A 133 -3.74 11.37 -10.59
C ASN A 133 -4.86 10.36 -10.38
N GLY A 134 -4.68 9.51 -9.37
CA GLY A 134 -5.66 8.48 -9.05
C GLY A 134 -5.19 7.56 -7.95
N GLY A 135 -5.91 6.46 -7.79
CA GLY A 135 -5.59 5.48 -6.77
C GLY A 135 -6.34 4.17 -6.92
N LEU A 136 -5.99 3.26 -6.02
CA LEU A 136 -6.64 1.98 -5.83
C LEU A 136 -7.00 1.84 -4.36
N THR A 137 -8.11 1.16 -4.08
CA THR A 137 -8.45 0.67 -2.75
C THR A 137 -8.85 -0.80 -2.81
N ARG A 138 -8.41 -1.60 -1.84
CA ARG A 138 -8.72 -3.03 -1.74
C ARG A 138 -9.03 -3.39 -0.30
N ARG A 139 -9.99 -4.28 -0.09
CA ARG A 139 -10.33 -4.75 1.25
C ARG A 139 -9.23 -5.68 1.78
N ILE A 140 -8.79 -5.45 3.01
CA ILE A 140 -7.85 -6.32 3.74
C ILE A 140 -8.66 -7.34 4.56
N THR A 141 -9.44 -6.84 5.52
CA THR A 141 -10.27 -7.64 6.43
C THR A 141 -11.28 -6.72 7.12
N GLY A 142 -12.52 -7.18 7.36
CA GLY A 142 -13.55 -6.37 8.00
C GLY A 142 -13.66 -4.97 7.37
N ASN A 143 -13.50 -3.94 8.20
CA ASN A 143 -13.56 -2.53 7.83
C ASN A 143 -12.20 -1.93 7.43
N TRP A 144 -11.17 -2.76 7.27
CA TRP A 144 -9.84 -2.34 6.90
C TRP A 144 -9.59 -2.47 5.40
N PHE A 145 -9.00 -1.43 4.83
CA PHE A 145 -8.68 -1.34 3.41
C PHE A 145 -7.26 -0.87 3.21
N TYR A 146 -6.62 -1.41 2.18
CA TYR A 146 -5.35 -0.94 1.63
C TYR A 146 -5.64 0.15 0.60
N TYR A 147 -4.75 1.14 0.50
CA TYR A 147 -4.79 2.11 -0.60
C TYR A 147 -3.44 2.29 -1.30
N GLU A 148 -3.52 2.61 -2.59
CA GLU A 148 -2.48 3.27 -3.38
C GLU A 148 -3.01 4.62 -3.86
N ALA A 149 -2.20 5.67 -3.80
CA ALA A 149 -2.50 6.96 -4.39
C ALA A 149 -1.30 7.46 -5.19
N TRP A 150 -1.54 8.07 -6.34
CA TRP A 150 -0.50 8.66 -7.18
C TRP A 150 -0.89 10.06 -7.65
N PHE A 151 0.13 10.92 -7.75
CA PHE A 151 0.04 12.34 -8.10
C PHE A 151 1.17 12.73 -9.07
#